data_AF-A0A9E5LLA1-F1
#
_entry.id   AF-A0A9E5LLA1-F1
#
_cell.length_a   1.000
_cell.length_b   1.000
_cell.length_c   1.000
_cell.angle_alpha   90.00
_cell.angle_beta   90.00
_cell.angle_gamma   90.00
#
_symmetry.space_group_name_H-M   'P 1'
#
loop_
_entity.id
_entity.type
_entity.pdbx_description
1 polymer ?
#
loop_
_entity_poly.entity_id
_entity_poly.type
_entity_poly.pdbx_seq_one_letter_code
_entity_poly.pdbx_strand_id
1 'polypeptide(L)'
;MSNPSNSKAERPTMPAVLKGWKRKCPQCGSGPLLSGYLTVNDTCTVCSEELHHHRADDGPAYLTILLVGHLMAPLLHMIFVRYRPEPLVLFTIFAVGCVGLS
;
A
#
# COMPACT_ATOMS: atom_id res chain seq x y z
N MET A 1 -13.06 44.56 8.40
CA MET A 1 -11.99 44.01 7.53
C MET A 1 -11.40 42.77 8.19
N SER A 2 -11.29 41.66 7.43
CA SER A 2 -10.55 40.38 7.67
C SER A 2 -10.87 39.61 8.96
N ASN A 3 -11.89 38.75 9.03
CA ASN A 3 -12.01 37.33 8.58
C ASN A 3 -11.15 36.34 9.41
N PRO A 4 -11.73 35.30 10.04
CA PRO A 4 -11.15 34.58 11.16
C PRO A 4 -10.10 33.56 10.69
N SER A 5 -9.05 33.42 11.48
CA SER A 5 -8.09 32.32 11.38
C SER A 5 -8.82 30.99 11.59
N ASN A 6 -9.13 30.32 10.48
CA ASN A 6 -9.62 28.96 10.44
C ASN A 6 -8.53 28.02 11.00
N SER A 7 -8.52 27.84 12.32
CA SER A 7 -7.78 26.78 12.99
C SER A 7 -8.38 25.46 12.52
N LYS A 8 -7.73 24.78 11.56
CA LYS A 8 -8.02 23.37 11.29
C LYS A 8 -7.79 22.61 12.60
N ALA A 9 -8.86 22.32 13.33
CA ALA A 9 -8.83 21.52 14.53
C ALA A 9 -8.02 20.24 14.24
N GLU A 10 -7.04 19.95 15.07
CA GLU A 10 -6.20 18.77 14.93
C GLU A 10 -7.09 17.53 14.92
N ARG A 11 -7.11 16.82 13.79
CA ARG A 11 -7.97 15.66 13.63
C ARG A 11 -7.37 14.52 14.45
N PRO A 12 -8.17 13.80 15.26
CA PRO A 12 -7.65 12.67 16.01
C PRO A 12 -7.09 11.63 15.02
N THR A 13 -5.80 11.34 15.14
CA THR A 13 -5.02 10.54 14.17
C THR A 13 -5.53 9.10 14.09
N MET A 14 -5.84 8.49 15.23
CA MET A 14 -6.32 7.11 15.32
C MET A 14 -7.61 6.87 14.51
N PRO A 15 -8.69 7.66 14.67
CA PRO A 15 -9.87 7.59 13.80
C PRO A 15 -9.56 7.77 12.31
N ALA A 16 -8.65 8.68 11.96
CA ALA A 16 -8.28 8.92 10.56
C ALA A 16 -7.58 7.70 9.94
N VAL A 17 -6.62 7.11 10.65
CA VAL A 17 -5.93 5.87 10.26
C VAL A 17 -6.94 4.73 10.11
N LEU A 18 -7.86 4.59 11.06
CA LEU A 18 -8.85 3.51 11.04
C LEU A 18 -9.81 3.62 9.84
N LYS A 19 -10.25 4.85 9.51
CA LYS A 19 -11.08 5.11 8.31
C LYS A 19 -10.29 4.81 7.02
N GLY A 20 -9.02 5.20 6.95
CA GLY A 20 -8.13 4.89 5.83
C GLY A 20 -7.94 3.38 5.65
N TRP A 21 -7.70 2.64 6.74
CA TRP A 21 -7.54 1.19 6.71
C TRP A 21 -8.81 0.47 6.27
N LYS A 22 -9.99 1.00 6.63
CA LYS A 22 -11.30 0.54 6.14
C LYS A 22 -11.64 1.00 4.71
N ARG A 23 -10.75 1.73 4.03
CA ARG A 23 -10.96 2.32 2.69
C ARG A 23 -12.21 3.20 2.63
N LYS A 24 -12.46 3.97 3.69
CA LYS A 24 -13.62 4.86 3.82
C LYS A 24 -13.22 6.32 3.73
N CYS A 25 -14.16 7.15 3.29
CA CYS A 25 -14.01 8.60 3.23
C CYS A 25 -13.56 9.16 4.60
N PRO A 26 -12.49 9.97 4.67
CA PRO A 26 -11.98 10.52 5.93
C PRO A 26 -12.98 11.47 6.61
N GLN A 27 -13.80 12.16 5.82
CA GLN A 27 -14.82 13.09 6.28
C GLN A 27 -16.05 12.32 6.82
N CYS A 28 -16.84 11.68 5.95
CA CYS A 28 -18.11 11.05 6.35
C CYS A 28 -17.99 9.63 6.91
N GLY A 29 -16.90 8.90 6.65
CA GLY A 29 -16.71 7.51 7.11
C GLY A 29 -17.53 6.43 6.39
N SER A 30 -18.45 6.81 5.49
CA SER A 30 -19.38 5.87 4.84
C SER A 30 -19.03 5.56 3.38
N GLY A 31 -18.65 6.58 2.61
CA GLY A 31 -18.34 6.44 1.18
C GLY A 31 -17.03 5.68 0.92
N PRO A 32 -16.93 4.92 -0.18
CA PRO A 32 -15.69 4.23 -0.56
C PRO A 32 -14.61 5.22 -1.00
N LEU A 33 -13.39 5.05 -0.48
CA LEU A 33 -12.24 5.88 -0.84
C LEU A 33 -11.62 5.46 -2.18
N LEU A 34 -11.60 4.16 -2.46
CA LEU A 34 -10.98 3.58 -3.66
C LEU A 34 -12.06 3.07 -4.63
N SER A 35 -11.88 3.30 -5.93
CA SER A 35 -12.68 2.73 -7.01
C SER A 35 -12.11 1.43 -7.58
N GLY A 36 -10.79 1.25 -7.46
CA GLY A 36 -10.06 0.08 -7.94
C GLY A 36 -9.14 -0.51 -6.87
N TYR A 37 -8.13 -1.26 -7.31
CA TYR A 37 -7.14 -1.82 -6.38
C TYR A 37 -6.33 -0.72 -5.68
N LEU A 38 -5.80 0.23 -6.44
CA LEU A 38 -5.04 1.40 -5.96
C LEU A 38 -5.63 2.74 -6.42
N THR A 39 -6.69 2.72 -7.21
CA THR A 39 -7.30 3.93 -7.78
C THR A 39 -8.17 4.61 -6.73
N VAL A 40 -7.87 5.88 -6.43
CA VAL A 40 -8.65 6.73 -5.53
C VAL A 40 -9.82 7.34 -6.29
N ASN A 41 -10.99 7.48 -5.64
CA ASN A 41 -12.12 8.23 -6.20
C ASN A 41 -11.80 9.73 -6.26
N ASP A 42 -12.27 10.46 -7.28
CA ASP A 42 -12.06 11.91 -7.35
C ASP A 42 -12.88 12.66 -6.29
N THR A 43 -14.10 12.19 -6.03
CA THR A 43 -15.03 12.75 -5.04
C THR A 43 -15.77 11.66 -4.26
N CYS A 44 -16.17 11.96 -3.03
CA CYS A 44 -16.98 11.05 -2.23
C CYS A 44 -18.43 11.01 -2.69
N THR A 45 -18.99 9.82 -2.95
CA THR A 45 -20.38 9.64 -3.38
C THR A 45 -21.44 10.00 -2.32
N VAL A 46 -21.05 10.20 -1.06
CA VAL A 46 -21.98 10.46 0.06
C VAL A 46 -21.93 11.92 0.52
N CYS A 47 -20.73 12.49 0.62
CA CYS A 47 -20.54 13.84 1.16
C CYS A 47 -19.89 14.82 0.19
N SER A 48 -19.60 14.38 -1.05
CA SER A 48 -19.00 15.18 -2.12
C SER A 48 -17.64 15.80 -1.78
N GLU A 49 -16.95 15.28 -0.77
CA GLU A 49 -15.56 15.67 -0.45
C GLU A 49 -14.63 15.34 -1.62
N GLU A 50 -13.73 16.26 -1.95
CA GLU A 50 -12.70 16.06 -2.98
C GLU A 50 -11.55 15.21 -2.44
N LEU A 51 -11.23 14.10 -3.12
CA LEU A 51 -10.27 13.10 -2.66
C LEU A 51 -9.03 12.97 -3.58
N HIS A 52 -9.02 13.66 -4.73
CA HIS A 52 -7.99 13.59 -5.77
C HIS A 52 -6.69 14.35 -5.45
N HIS A 53 -6.63 15.11 -4.36
CA HIS A 53 -5.45 15.92 -4.00
C HIS A 53 -4.26 15.08 -3.52
N HIS A 54 -4.50 13.83 -3.13
CA HIS A 54 -3.46 12.91 -2.67
C HIS A 54 -2.91 12.08 -3.83
N ARG A 55 -1.64 12.27 -4.17
CA ARG A 55 -0.94 11.34 -5.05
C ARG A 55 -0.63 10.07 -4.26
N ALA A 56 -1.13 8.93 -4.73
CA ALA A 56 -0.69 7.64 -4.22
C ALA A 56 0.75 7.41 -4.69
N ASP A 57 1.68 7.26 -3.74
CA ASP A 57 3.02 6.74 -4.01
C ASP A 57 2.99 5.22 -4.20
N ASP A 58 4.12 4.66 -4.66
CA ASP A 58 4.38 3.22 -4.84
C ASP A 58 4.45 2.42 -3.53
N GLY A 59 3.86 2.90 -2.43
CA GLY A 59 3.87 2.24 -1.12
C GLY A 59 3.51 0.74 -1.16
N PRO A 60 2.48 0.32 -1.91
CA PRO A 60 2.17 -1.10 -2.10
C PRO A 60 3.30 -1.90 -2.76
N ALA A 61 3.99 -1.32 -3.74
CA ALA A 61 5.12 -1.98 -4.42
C ALA A 61 6.36 -2.06 -3.52
N TYR A 62 6.62 -1.04 -2.70
CA TYR A 62 7.68 -1.12 -1.69
C TYR A 62 7.39 -2.22 -0.66
N LEU A 63 6.13 -2.37 -0.24
CA LEU A 63 5.73 -3.41 0.68
C LEU A 63 5.96 -4.82 0.09
N THR A 64 5.62 -5.04 -1.18
CA THR A 64 5.88 -6.32 -1.86
C THR A 64 7.37 -6.59 -2.00
N ILE A 65 8.17 -5.62 -2.43
CA ILE A 65 9.63 -5.76 -2.55
C ILE A 65 10.27 -6.12 -1.20
N LEU A 66 9.85 -5.46 -0.13
CA LEU A 66 10.33 -5.76 1.22
C LEU A 66 9.97 -7.19 1.63
N LEU A 67 8.72 -7.61 1.46
CA LEU A 67 8.28 -8.94 1.84
C LEU A 67 8.94 -10.04 1.00
N VAL A 68 8.86 -9.93 -0.33
CA VAL A 68 9.41 -10.90 -1.28
C VAL A 68 10.92 -10.99 -1.12
N GLY A 69 11.62 -9.85 -1.05
CA GLY A 69 13.06 -9.79 -0.88
C GLY A 69 13.53 -10.46 0.42
N HIS A 70 12.88 -10.15 1.55
CA HIS A 70 13.25 -10.73 2.85
C HIS A 70 12.90 -12.21 2.98
N LEU A 71 11.98 -12.74 2.16
CA LEU A 71 11.70 -14.18 2.15
C LEU A 71 12.60 -14.92 1.17
N MET A 72 12.71 -14.43 -0.07
CA MET A 72 13.42 -15.10 -1.15
C MET A 72 14.94 -15.01 -1.02
N ALA A 73 15.50 -13.88 -0.58
CA ALA A 73 16.95 -13.71 -0.44
C ALA A 73 17.59 -14.67 0.58
N PRO A 74 17.10 -14.80 1.84
CA PRO A 74 17.68 -15.77 2.77
C PRO A 74 17.39 -17.21 2.37
N LEU A 75 16.23 -17.49 1.76
CA LEU A 75 15.92 -18.82 1.24
C LEU A 75 16.90 -19.22 0.12
N LEU A 76 17.19 -18.30 -0.80
CA LEU A 76 18.18 -18.51 -1.86
C LEU A 76 19.55 -18.76 -1.27
N HIS A 77 19.99 -17.94 -0.31
CA HIS A 77 21.26 -18.13 0.37
C HIS A 77 21.35 -19.51 1.05
N MET A 78 20.31 -19.89 1.79
CA MET A 78 20.26 -21.17 2.51
C MET A 78 20.30 -22.38 1.56
N ILE A 79 19.49 -22.36 0.50
CA ILE A 79 19.47 -23.44 -0.50
C ILE A 79 20.81 -23.54 -1.22
N PHE A 80 21.38 -22.40 -1.63
CA PHE A 80 22.67 -22.38 -2.31
C PHE A 80 23.78 -22.95 -1.43
N VAL A 81 23.90 -22.50 -0.18
CA VAL A 81 24.97 -22.97 0.72
C VAL A 81 24.81 -24.45 1.07
N ARG A 82 23.58 -24.94 1.27
CA ARG A 82 23.35 -26.32 1.69
C ARG A 82 23.43 -27.34 0.56
N TYR A 83 22.89 -27.02 -0.62
CA TYR A 83 22.68 -28.00 -1.69
C TYR A 83 23.50 -27.74 -2.94
N ARG A 84 23.98 -26.49 -3.15
CA ARG A 84 24.76 -26.08 -4.34
C ARG A 84 24.17 -26.61 -5.66
N PRO A 85 22.87 -26.41 -5.91
CA PRO A 85 22.23 -26.89 -7.13
C PRO A 85 22.82 -26.22 -8.37
N GLU A 86 22.58 -26.83 -9.53
CA GLU A 86 22.95 -26.27 -10.82
C GLU A 86 22.31 -24.87 -11.01
N PRO A 87 23.02 -23.88 -11.60
CA PRO A 87 22.57 -22.49 -11.60
C PRO A 87 21.21 -22.25 -12.26
N LEU A 88 20.85 -22.98 -13.31
CA LEU A 88 19.55 -22.82 -13.98
C LEU A 88 18.42 -23.38 -13.13
N VAL A 89 18.64 -24.50 -12.43
CA VAL A 89 17.65 -25.05 -11.50
C VAL A 89 17.38 -24.06 -10.36
N LEU A 90 18.44 -23.46 -9.79
CA LEU A 90 18.28 -22.45 -8.75
C LEU A 90 17.54 -21.22 -9.27
N PHE A 91 17.97 -20.67 -10.42
CA PHE A 91 17.36 -19.49 -11.01
C PHE A 91 15.87 -19.72 -11.31
N THR A 92 15.51 -20.83 -11.94
CA THR A 92 14.12 -21.10 -12.35
C THR A 92 13.18 -21.21 -11.15
N ILE A 93 13.57 -21.95 -10.10
CA ILE A 93 12.76 -22.09 -8.88
C ILE A 93 12.52 -20.74 -8.22
N PHE A 94 13.58 -19.94 -8.04
CA PHE A 94 13.45 -18.64 -7.38
C PHE A 94 12.79 -17.57 -8.26
N ALA A 95 12.98 -17.60 -9.58
CA ALA A 95 12.28 -16.70 -10.49
C ALA A 95 10.76 -16.96 -10.46
N VAL A 96 10.35 -18.23 -10.56
CA VAL A 96 8.94 -18.62 -10.43
C VAL A 96 8.39 -18.26 -9.04
N GLY A 97 9.17 -18.49 -7.98
CA GLY A 97 8.80 -18.13 -6.61
C GLY A 97 8.58 -16.62 -6.42
N CYS A 98 9.47 -15.77 -6.94
CA CYS A 98 9.34 -14.32 -6.88
C CYS A 98 8.11 -13.82 -7.64
N VAL A 99 7.86 -14.34 -8.86
CA VAL A 99 6.69 -13.96 -9.67
C VAL A 99 5.39 -14.42 -9.01
N GLY A 100 5.36 -15.62 -8.43
CA GLY A 100 4.17 -16.14 -7.75
C GLY A 100 3.82 -15.42 -6.45
N LEU A 101 4.77 -14.71 -5.84
CA LEU A 101 4.59 -13.97 -4.58
C LEU A 101 4.28 -12.48 -4.80
N SER A 102 4.50 -11.96 -6.00
CA SER A 102 4.26 -10.56 -6.37
C SER A 102 2.84 -10.35 -6.89
#